data_AF-A0A9D6N5G4-F1
#
_entry.id   AF-A0A9D6N5G4-F1
#
_cell.length_a   1.000
_cell.length_b   1.000
_cell.length_c   1.000
_cell.angle_alpha   90.00
_cell.angle_beta   90.00
_cell.angle_gamma   90.00
#
_symmetry.space_group_name_H-M   'P 1'
#
loop_
_entity.id
_entity.type
_entity.pdbx_description
1 polymer ?
#
loop_
_entity_poly.entity_id
_entity_poly.type
_entity_poly.pdbx_seq_one_letter_code
_entity_poly.pdbx_strand_id
1 'polypeptide(L)'
;MNALHTILPARHTFHRLWTSALRIQCRRLSEAALGLWLLALPALAEDPHTLLPFQARLTAPEGGAIPDGSRVTRFQIFDSAIALNPVWAGEIHKATVNGGLINVMLGTKALLDGLDFSRDLYLEVTVDTDGNGIIDKSDAPMSPRQLIARAPFAQRAGSAAKLSILQTTGQSMDAISVDSAGNIGIGTTEPSARLEVRNSNSSLNAFSLFRTLDGADELDLVAGVSLGSQSHHAGVFDAAKIIADGRAPLVISHNKPEPIVFGTFDTERARIDSNGNVGIGTKEPKAELDVQGTAKATAFVGDGSRLTGVAPANGTIDYAKLAQEVIDRLVPLGTIVAFAGDASQVPSKWLLCDGREISRQDYRDLYDFLGEKWGVGTADRRRVPDLRGLFLRGVDNSPVTGPSKRDSDSAKRVAGQARGNIGNNVGSYQDDQFKEHTHVAGRIFGGKELSSGGSGSRPSDQTSGPAGGSETRPKNAYVFYLIRY
;
A
#
# COMPACT_ATOMS: atom_id res chain seq x y z
N MET A 1 -22.41 -78.96 12.40
CA MET A 1 -22.15 -80.32 11.88
C MET A 1 -21.86 -80.21 10.39
N ASN A 2 -20.67 -80.67 9.98
CA ASN A 2 -20.26 -81.14 8.64
C ASN A 2 -20.54 -80.25 7.42
N ALA A 3 -19.74 -80.18 6.36
CA ALA A 3 -18.41 -80.63 5.95
C ALA A 3 -18.27 -79.95 4.56
N LEU A 4 -17.19 -79.21 4.29
CA LEU A 4 -16.12 -79.59 3.36
C LEU A 4 -16.54 -79.92 1.91
N HIS A 5 -15.74 -79.34 0.98
CA HIS A 5 -15.43 -79.74 -0.40
C HIS A 5 -16.03 -78.96 -1.59
N THR A 6 -15.16 -78.09 -2.14
CA THR A 6 -14.70 -77.95 -3.55
C THR A 6 -15.68 -78.08 -4.73
N ILE A 7 -15.58 -77.14 -5.69
CA ILE A 7 -15.13 -77.32 -7.10
C ILE A 7 -15.30 -75.97 -7.86
N LEU A 8 -14.26 -75.53 -8.58
CA LEU A 8 -14.22 -74.38 -9.53
C LEU A 8 -15.01 -74.69 -10.82
N PRO A 9 -15.56 -73.70 -11.57
CA PRO A 9 -14.82 -73.20 -12.76
C PRO A 9 -15.15 -71.77 -13.31
N ALA A 10 -14.23 -71.29 -14.16
CA ALA A 10 -14.40 -70.53 -15.43
C ALA A 10 -14.75 -69.02 -15.50
N ARG A 11 -13.74 -68.28 -16.01
CA ARG A 11 -13.72 -67.40 -17.23
C ARG A 11 -14.04 -65.89 -17.16
N HIS A 12 -13.02 -65.14 -17.65
CA HIS A 12 -12.99 -63.77 -18.24
C HIS A 12 -13.21 -62.59 -17.26
N THR A 13 -12.37 -61.54 -17.16
CA THR A 13 -11.47 -60.88 -18.13
C THR A 13 -10.51 -59.91 -17.39
N PHE A 14 -9.22 -59.90 -17.81
CA PHE A 14 -8.32 -58.73 -17.95
C PHE A 14 -8.31 -57.58 -16.89
N HIS A 15 -7.25 -57.49 -16.09
CA HIS A 15 -6.18 -56.45 -16.11
C HIS A 15 -5.40 -56.51 -14.78
N ARG A 16 -4.23 -57.16 -14.77
CA ARG A 16 -2.90 -56.54 -14.95
C ARG A 16 -2.30 -55.95 -13.66
N LEU A 17 -1.25 -56.64 -13.23
CA LEU A 17 -0.03 -56.13 -12.60
C LEU A 17 -0.08 -55.87 -11.09
N TRP A 18 -0.09 -56.96 -10.31
CA TRP A 18 0.33 -56.93 -8.92
C TRP A 18 1.25 -58.13 -8.58
N THR A 19 2.32 -58.35 -9.36
CA THR A 19 3.43 -59.25 -8.99
C THR A 19 4.72 -58.86 -9.73
N SER A 20 5.15 -57.61 -9.62
CA SER A 20 6.45 -57.16 -10.16
C SER A 20 7.24 -56.23 -9.25
N ALA A 21 6.81 -56.04 -7.99
CA ALA A 21 7.43 -55.08 -7.08
C ALA A 21 8.46 -55.69 -6.09
N LEU A 22 8.66 -57.02 -6.06
CA LEU A 22 9.55 -57.65 -5.06
C LEU A 22 10.73 -58.44 -5.64
N ARG A 23 11.03 -58.31 -6.94
CA ARG A 23 12.26 -58.86 -7.57
C ARG A 23 13.08 -57.84 -8.37
N ILE A 24 12.83 -56.54 -8.16
CA ILE A 24 13.63 -55.44 -8.73
C ILE A 24 14.35 -54.62 -7.63
N GLN A 25 14.23 -54.99 -6.35
CA GLN A 25 14.88 -54.28 -5.24
C GLN A 25 16.27 -54.85 -4.83
N CYS A 26 16.76 -55.95 -5.43
CA CYS A 26 18.04 -56.58 -5.04
C CYS A 26 19.06 -56.77 -6.18
N ARG A 27 18.84 -56.17 -7.36
CA ARG A 27 19.86 -56.12 -8.45
C ARG A 27 20.21 -54.70 -8.93
N ARG A 28 19.72 -53.67 -8.26
CA ARG A 28 20.11 -52.26 -8.50
C ARG A 28 20.82 -51.61 -7.30
N LEU A 29 21.34 -52.41 -6.37
CA LEU A 29 22.13 -51.95 -5.23
C LEU A 29 23.62 -52.37 -5.31
N SER A 30 24.04 -53.11 -6.34
CA SER A 30 25.42 -53.60 -6.49
C SER A 30 26.23 -52.93 -7.61
N GLU A 31 25.66 -52.01 -8.39
CA GLU A 31 26.40 -51.28 -9.44
C GLU A 31 26.49 -49.77 -9.15
N ALA A 32 25.55 -49.20 -8.39
CA ALA A 32 25.62 -47.81 -7.95
C ALA A 32 26.54 -47.60 -6.72
N ALA A 33 26.89 -48.66 -5.99
CA ALA A 33 27.81 -48.60 -4.85
C ALA A 33 29.29 -48.76 -5.25
N LEU A 34 29.59 -49.35 -6.42
CA LEU A 34 30.96 -49.40 -6.97
C LEU A 34 31.29 -48.20 -7.88
N GLY A 35 30.29 -47.57 -8.50
CA GLY A 35 30.48 -46.41 -9.38
C GLY A 35 30.63 -45.05 -8.67
N LEU A 36 30.34 -44.99 -7.37
CA LEU A 36 30.41 -43.75 -6.59
C LEU A 36 31.54 -43.74 -5.53
N TRP A 37 32.45 -44.72 -5.61
CA TRP A 37 33.70 -44.77 -4.83
C TRP A 37 34.95 -44.47 -5.68
N LEU A 38 34.77 -43.99 -6.91
CA LEU A 38 35.87 -43.66 -7.84
C LEU A 38 35.88 -42.22 -8.36
N LEU A 39 35.03 -41.32 -7.83
CA LEU A 39 35.01 -39.89 -8.20
C LEU A 39 35.09 -38.94 -6.99
N ALA A 40 35.63 -39.42 -5.89
CA ALA A 40 36.06 -38.58 -4.77
C ALA A 40 37.29 -39.22 -4.10
N LEU A 41 38.30 -39.56 -4.90
CA LEU A 41 39.64 -39.24 -4.42
C LEU A 41 39.70 -37.73 -4.63
N PRO A 42 39.71 -36.87 -3.58
CA PRO A 42 40.51 -35.68 -3.75
C PRO A 42 41.82 -36.22 -4.32
N ALA A 43 42.25 -35.69 -5.46
CA ALA A 43 43.67 -35.50 -5.60
C ALA A 43 44.03 -34.60 -4.41
N LEU A 44 44.22 -35.23 -3.23
CA LEU A 44 45.29 -34.86 -2.35
C LEU A 44 46.42 -34.80 -3.35
N ALA A 45 46.79 -33.57 -3.72
CA ALA A 45 48.17 -33.35 -4.13
C ALA A 45 48.94 -34.07 -3.01
N GLU A 46 49.42 -35.27 -3.32
CA GLU A 46 50.35 -35.97 -2.48
C GLU A 46 51.50 -34.98 -2.44
N ASP A 47 51.53 -34.19 -1.36
CA ASP A 47 52.52 -33.15 -1.13
C ASP A 47 53.83 -33.82 -1.48
N PRO A 48 54.59 -33.36 -2.50
CA PRO A 48 55.76 -34.08 -2.97
C PRO A 48 56.62 -34.32 -1.74
N HIS A 49 56.62 -35.56 -1.26
CA HIS A 49 57.21 -35.88 0.03
C HIS A 49 58.65 -35.42 -0.03
N THR A 50 59.13 -34.79 1.03
CA THR A 50 60.50 -34.31 1.05
C THR A 50 61.41 -35.53 0.92
N LEU A 51 62.01 -35.71 -0.25
CA LEU A 51 62.97 -36.77 -0.53
C LEU A 51 64.37 -36.19 -0.42
N LEU A 52 65.26 -36.88 0.29
CA LEU A 52 66.64 -36.46 0.49
C LEU A 52 67.58 -37.40 -0.27
N PRO A 53 68.15 -36.98 -1.42
CA PRO A 53 69.15 -37.79 -2.11
C PRO A 53 70.42 -37.88 -1.27
N PHE A 54 70.89 -39.10 -1.05
CA PHE A 54 72.11 -39.38 -0.30
C PHE A 54 73.08 -40.21 -1.14
N GLN A 55 74.32 -39.72 -1.23
CA GLN A 55 75.44 -40.43 -1.84
C GLN A 55 76.59 -40.45 -0.85
N ALA A 56 77.18 -41.63 -0.65
CA ALA A 56 78.36 -41.80 0.18
C ALA A 56 79.30 -42.85 -0.38
N ARG A 57 80.57 -42.76 0.03
CA ARG A 57 81.56 -43.81 -0.21
C ARG A 57 81.80 -44.57 1.09
N LEU A 58 81.44 -45.84 1.10
CA LEU A 58 81.74 -46.78 2.15
C LEU A 58 83.21 -47.20 2.04
N THR A 59 83.95 -46.98 3.11
CA THR A 59 85.35 -47.40 3.24
C THR A 59 85.52 -48.37 4.39
N ALA A 60 86.42 -49.34 4.22
CA ALA A 60 86.92 -50.16 5.31
C ALA A 60 87.68 -49.27 6.33
N PRO A 61 87.88 -49.74 7.57
CA PRO A 61 88.61 -48.99 8.60
C PRO A 61 90.01 -48.50 8.16
N GLU A 62 90.67 -49.26 7.28
CA GLU A 62 91.96 -48.95 6.65
C GLU A 62 91.90 -47.95 5.47
N GLY A 63 90.70 -47.43 5.15
CA GLY A 63 90.47 -46.44 4.09
C GLY A 63 90.27 -47.00 2.67
N GLY A 64 90.37 -48.32 2.49
CA GLY A 64 90.07 -49.00 1.23
C GLY A 64 88.57 -48.95 0.90
N ALA A 65 88.18 -48.99 -0.39
CA ALA A 65 86.78 -49.09 -0.76
C ALA A 65 86.20 -50.46 -0.35
N ILE A 66 84.96 -50.48 0.16
CA ILE A 66 84.25 -51.74 0.41
C ILE A 66 83.99 -52.46 -0.93
N PRO A 67 84.18 -53.80 -1.02
CA PRO A 67 83.94 -54.55 -2.25
C PRO A 67 82.52 -54.40 -2.78
N ASP A 68 82.41 -54.43 -4.12
CA ASP A 68 81.14 -54.35 -4.83
C ASP A 68 80.17 -55.46 -4.41
N GLY A 69 78.89 -55.10 -4.29
CA GLY A 69 77.86 -56.02 -3.83
C GLY A 69 76.71 -55.31 -3.15
N SER A 70 75.68 -56.07 -2.75
CA SER A 70 74.55 -55.51 -2.03
C SER A 70 74.87 -55.43 -0.53
N ARG A 71 74.67 -54.25 0.06
CA ARG A 71 74.82 -54.01 1.51
C ARG A 71 73.53 -53.48 2.09
N VAL A 72 73.18 -53.96 3.28
CA VAL A 72 72.08 -53.41 4.07
C VAL A 72 72.64 -52.23 4.86
N THR A 73 71.90 -51.11 4.82
CA THR A 73 72.30 -49.85 5.44
C THR A 73 71.10 -49.22 6.12
N ARG A 74 71.26 -48.73 7.35
CA ARG A 74 70.24 -47.96 8.08
C ARG A 74 70.65 -46.50 8.12
N PHE A 75 69.67 -45.63 7.93
CA PHE A 75 69.82 -44.18 8.02
C PHE A 75 68.92 -43.65 9.12
N GLN A 76 69.44 -42.83 10.03
CA GLN A 76 68.66 -42.18 11.09
C GLN A 76 69.11 -40.72 11.21
N ILE A 77 68.20 -39.82 11.61
CA ILE A 77 68.51 -38.40 11.78
C ILE A 77 68.35 -37.99 13.24
N PHE A 78 69.29 -37.19 13.71
CA PHE A 78 69.39 -36.66 15.07
C PHE A 78 69.44 -35.13 15.04
N ASP A 79 69.02 -34.50 16.14
CA ASP A 79 69.11 -33.05 16.35
C ASP A 79 70.46 -32.58 16.91
N SER A 80 71.35 -33.52 17.27
CA SER A 80 72.72 -33.22 17.69
C SER A 80 73.68 -34.40 17.40
N ALA A 81 74.98 -34.10 17.36
CA ALA A 81 76.03 -35.09 17.13
C ALA A 81 76.12 -36.19 18.22
N ILE A 82 75.57 -35.94 19.42
CA ILE A 82 75.69 -36.82 20.59
C ILE A 82 74.32 -37.32 21.11
N ALA A 83 73.20 -36.95 20.47
CA ALA A 83 71.88 -37.38 20.92
C ALA A 83 71.73 -38.91 20.86
N LEU A 84 71.13 -39.48 21.90
CA LEU A 84 70.89 -40.92 22.02
C LEU A 84 69.62 -41.37 21.26
N ASN A 85 68.65 -40.47 21.07
CA ASN A 85 67.39 -40.76 20.41
C ASN A 85 67.30 -40.02 19.07
N PRO A 86 66.91 -40.68 17.97
CA PRO A 86 66.75 -40.03 16.69
C PRO A 86 65.47 -39.17 16.67
N VAL A 87 65.53 -38.03 15.99
CA VAL A 87 64.34 -37.22 15.65
C VAL A 87 63.57 -37.80 14.46
N TRP A 88 64.25 -38.60 13.64
CA TRP A 88 63.62 -39.46 12.64
C TRP A 88 64.17 -40.87 12.79
N ALA A 89 63.28 -41.78 13.17
CA ALA A 89 63.60 -43.17 13.49
C ALA A 89 64.32 -43.91 12.34
N GLY A 90 64.16 -43.41 11.11
CA GLY A 90 64.98 -43.80 9.99
C GLY A 90 64.35 -44.82 9.07
N GLU A 91 65.12 -45.23 8.08
CA GLU A 91 64.76 -46.32 7.18
C GLU A 91 65.97 -47.19 6.82
N ILE A 92 65.68 -48.41 6.34
CA ILE A 92 66.69 -49.39 5.97
C ILE A 92 66.66 -49.61 4.46
N HIS A 93 67.82 -49.52 3.83
CA HIS A 93 68.03 -49.74 2.40
C HIS A 93 68.97 -50.91 2.16
N LYS A 94 68.61 -51.75 1.20
CA LYS A 94 69.51 -52.72 0.60
C LYS A 94 70.08 -52.09 -0.66
N ALA A 95 71.19 -51.38 -0.52
CA ALA A 95 71.81 -50.59 -1.58
C ALA A 95 72.89 -51.43 -2.30
N THR A 96 73.06 -51.20 -3.60
CA THR A 96 74.16 -51.78 -4.37
C THR A 96 75.38 -50.87 -4.23
N VAL A 97 76.49 -51.44 -3.76
CA VAL A 97 77.80 -50.80 -3.66
C VAL A 97 78.56 -51.02 -4.96
N ASN A 98 79.09 -49.94 -5.55
CA ASN A 98 79.95 -49.97 -6.73
C ASN A 98 81.15 -49.03 -6.52
N GLY A 99 82.37 -49.56 -6.48
CA GLY A 99 83.59 -48.80 -6.17
C GLY A 99 83.58 -48.20 -4.76
N GLY A 100 82.83 -48.82 -3.85
CA GLY A 100 82.53 -48.29 -2.51
C GLY A 100 81.40 -47.25 -2.47
N LEU A 101 80.81 -46.81 -3.60
CA LEU A 101 79.75 -45.81 -3.58
C LEU A 101 78.37 -46.42 -3.38
N ILE A 102 77.53 -45.75 -2.59
CA ILE A 102 76.10 -46.00 -2.45
C ILE A 102 75.31 -44.74 -2.83
N ASN A 103 74.19 -44.94 -3.51
CA ASN A 103 73.19 -43.91 -3.81
C ASN A 103 71.84 -44.38 -3.31
N VAL A 104 71.21 -43.62 -2.41
CA VAL A 104 69.87 -43.90 -1.90
C VAL A 104 69.04 -42.62 -1.86
N MET A 105 67.73 -42.77 -1.99
CA MET A 105 66.79 -41.66 -1.80
C MET A 105 66.10 -41.86 -0.45
N LEU A 106 66.40 -40.97 0.50
CA LEU A 106 65.81 -41.01 1.83
C LEU A 106 64.41 -40.42 1.82
N GLY A 107 63.50 -40.97 2.63
CA GLY A 107 62.09 -40.55 2.65
C GLY A 107 61.17 -41.44 1.82
N THR A 108 61.70 -42.49 1.20
CA THR A 108 60.95 -43.38 0.30
C THR A 108 60.28 -44.56 1.01
N LYS A 109 60.72 -44.91 2.24
CA LYS A 109 60.16 -46.00 3.04
C LYS A 109 59.63 -45.53 4.40
N ALA A 110 60.26 -44.50 4.99
CA ALA A 110 59.74 -43.77 6.13
C ALA A 110 59.72 -42.28 5.79
N LEU A 111 58.57 -41.64 5.95
CA LEU A 111 58.40 -40.22 5.66
C LEU A 111 59.37 -39.37 6.51
N LEU A 112 59.89 -38.30 5.92
CA LEU A 112 60.73 -37.30 6.59
C LEU A 112 59.88 -36.18 7.24
N ASP A 113 58.63 -36.49 7.60
CA ASP A 113 57.68 -35.56 8.17
C ASP A 113 58.05 -35.14 9.60
N GLY A 114 57.76 -33.89 9.95
CA GLY A 114 58.09 -33.33 11.27
C GLY A 114 59.55 -32.92 11.48
N LEU A 115 60.45 -33.14 10.50
CA LEU A 115 61.82 -32.65 10.56
C LEU A 115 61.90 -31.16 10.21
N ASP A 116 62.66 -30.41 11.02
CA ASP A 116 62.96 -29.01 10.79
C ASP A 116 64.35 -28.86 10.14
N PHE A 117 64.41 -28.74 8.82
CA PHE A 117 65.68 -28.56 8.09
C PHE A 117 66.29 -27.15 8.21
N SER A 118 65.70 -26.27 9.03
CA SER A 118 66.28 -24.94 9.32
C SER A 118 67.35 -24.96 10.41
N ARG A 119 67.42 -26.04 11.20
CA ARG A 119 68.45 -26.27 12.22
C ARG A 119 69.49 -27.29 11.73
N ASP A 120 70.58 -27.40 12.47
CA ASP A 120 71.59 -28.44 12.23
C ASP A 120 71.01 -29.81 12.55
N LEU A 121 71.00 -30.70 11.56
CA LEU A 121 70.58 -32.09 11.69
C LEU A 121 71.77 -33.01 11.40
N TYR A 122 71.80 -34.18 12.02
CA TYR A 122 72.93 -35.11 11.94
C TYR A 122 72.46 -36.47 11.44
N LEU A 123 73.02 -36.93 10.33
CA LEU A 123 72.75 -38.25 9.75
C LEU A 123 73.70 -39.29 10.37
N GLU A 124 73.12 -40.34 10.92
CA GLU A 124 73.82 -41.56 11.29
C GLU A 124 73.59 -42.63 10.23
N VAL A 125 74.68 -43.29 9.84
CA VAL A 125 74.66 -44.40 8.88
C VAL A 125 75.22 -45.63 9.56
N THR A 126 74.48 -46.72 9.56
CA THR A 126 74.95 -48.03 10.02
C THR A 126 74.94 -49.00 8.85
N VAL A 127 76.05 -49.68 8.62
CA VAL A 127 76.20 -50.66 7.54
C VAL A 127 76.25 -52.05 8.15
N ASP A 128 75.59 -53.02 7.53
CA ASP A 128 75.72 -54.44 7.84
C ASP A 128 77.15 -54.89 7.50
N THR A 129 77.97 -55.01 8.54
CA THR A 129 79.41 -55.31 8.44
C THR A 129 79.73 -56.80 8.48
N ASP A 130 78.87 -57.61 9.11
CA ASP A 130 79.07 -59.05 9.23
C ASP A 130 78.42 -59.83 8.06
N GLY A 131 77.59 -59.16 7.26
CA GLY A 131 76.97 -59.69 6.05
C GLY A 131 75.76 -60.58 6.32
N ASN A 132 75.15 -60.49 7.50
CA ASN A 132 74.01 -61.32 7.90
C ASN A 132 72.65 -60.81 7.32
N GLY A 133 72.64 -59.63 6.70
CA GLY A 133 71.47 -59.02 6.06
C GLY A 133 70.55 -58.24 7.01
N ILE A 134 70.94 -58.05 8.27
CA ILE A 134 70.17 -57.41 9.33
C ILE A 134 71.06 -56.38 10.02
N ILE A 135 70.51 -55.20 10.34
CA ILE A 135 71.22 -54.21 11.15
C ILE A 135 70.93 -54.46 12.63
N ASP A 136 71.93 -54.98 13.35
CA ASP A 136 71.83 -55.29 14.77
C ASP A 136 72.93 -54.63 15.63
N LYS A 137 73.17 -55.13 16.85
CA LYS A 137 74.15 -54.55 17.78
C LYS A 137 75.61 -54.83 17.39
N SER A 138 75.84 -55.78 16.48
CA SER A 138 77.16 -56.08 15.91
C SER A 138 77.63 -54.95 15.01
N ASP A 139 76.68 -54.25 14.36
CA ASP A 139 76.97 -53.20 13.39
C ASP A 139 77.13 -51.85 14.10
N ALA A 140 78.38 -51.42 14.22
CA ALA A 140 78.67 -50.11 14.77
C ALA A 140 78.22 -49.00 13.80
N PRO A 141 77.53 -47.94 14.30
CA PRO A 141 77.23 -46.78 13.47
C PRO A 141 78.53 -46.09 13.05
N MET A 142 78.55 -45.55 11.84
CA MET A 142 79.67 -44.78 11.34
C MET A 142 79.82 -43.48 12.14
N SER A 143 81.03 -43.23 12.64
CA SER A 143 81.38 -42.06 13.45
C SER A 143 82.48 -41.25 12.76
N PRO A 144 82.41 -39.90 12.74
CA PRO A 144 81.34 -39.06 13.30
C PRO A 144 80.07 -39.02 12.44
N ARG A 145 78.92 -38.71 13.06
CA ARG A 145 77.67 -38.44 12.33
C ARG A 145 77.85 -37.27 11.37
N GLN A 146 77.23 -37.36 10.20
CA GLN A 146 77.38 -36.37 9.16
C GLN A 146 76.39 -35.22 9.34
N LEU A 147 76.89 -33.98 9.39
CA LEU A 147 76.04 -32.78 9.43
C LEU A 147 75.28 -32.63 8.11
N ILE A 148 73.96 -32.58 8.19
CA ILE A 148 73.07 -32.12 7.13
C ILE A 148 72.97 -30.60 7.30
N ALA A 149 73.70 -29.86 6.47
CA ALA A 149 73.67 -28.41 6.50
C ALA A 149 72.28 -27.87 6.13
N ARG A 150 71.84 -26.83 6.84
CA ARG A 150 70.60 -26.09 6.53
C ARG A 150 70.52 -25.72 5.04
N ALA A 151 69.39 -25.99 4.40
CA ALA A 151 69.12 -25.57 3.03
C ALA A 151 68.29 -24.27 3.03
N PRO A 152 68.82 -23.11 2.60
CA PRO A 152 68.08 -21.85 2.57
C PRO A 152 66.78 -21.91 1.75
N PHE A 153 66.72 -22.83 0.77
CA PHE A 153 65.57 -23.02 -0.11
C PHE A 153 64.40 -23.78 0.51
N ALA A 154 64.57 -24.44 1.66
CA ALA A 154 63.46 -25.08 2.39
C ALA A 154 62.45 -24.07 2.97
N GLN A 155 62.80 -22.78 3.01
CA GLN A 155 62.01 -21.75 3.69
C GLN A 155 60.84 -21.15 2.88
N ARG A 156 60.68 -21.46 1.58
CA ARG A 156 59.79 -20.68 0.69
C ARG A 156 58.64 -21.42 0.00
N ALA A 157 58.55 -22.74 0.06
CA ALA A 157 57.46 -23.46 -0.61
C ALA A 157 56.21 -23.65 0.29
N GLY A 158 56.38 -23.88 1.60
CA GLY A 158 55.24 -24.13 2.51
C GLY A 158 54.44 -22.88 2.91
N SER A 159 55.00 -21.68 2.79
CA SER A 159 54.35 -20.43 3.22
C SER A 159 53.76 -19.60 2.08
N ALA A 160 53.92 -20.02 0.82
CA ALA A 160 53.43 -19.27 -0.35
C ALA A 160 51.94 -19.52 -0.68
N ALA A 161 51.30 -20.48 -0.03
CA ALA A 161 49.89 -20.80 -0.26
C ALA A 161 48.90 -19.93 0.54
N LYS A 162 49.37 -19.10 1.48
CA LYS A 162 48.51 -18.29 2.35
C LYS A 162 49.04 -16.86 2.52
N LEU A 163 48.26 -15.89 2.08
CA LEU A 163 48.48 -14.48 2.45
C LEU A 163 47.99 -14.27 3.89
N SER A 164 48.87 -14.53 4.86
CA SER A 164 48.64 -14.15 6.26
C SER A 164 49.02 -12.69 6.47
N ILE A 165 48.05 -11.84 6.84
CA ILE A 165 48.33 -10.49 7.31
C ILE A 165 48.31 -10.54 8.84
N LEU A 166 49.49 -10.41 9.45
CA LEU A 166 49.65 -10.39 10.90
C LEU A 166 49.00 -9.11 11.45
N GLN A 167 47.89 -9.21 12.20
CA GLN A 167 47.40 -8.07 12.96
C GLN A 167 48.40 -7.73 14.08
N THR A 168 48.55 -6.44 14.39
CA THR A 168 49.49 -5.86 15.37
C THR A 168 49.31 -6.37 16.82
N THR A 169 48.36 -7.28 17.07
CA THR A 169 48.05 -7.89 18.37
C THR A 169 48.46 -9.37 18.49
N GLY A 170 49.13 -9.96 17.49
CA GLY A 170 49.80 -11.26 17.63
C GLY A 170 48.91 -12.50 17.55
N GLN A 171 47.68 -12.38 17.04
CA GLN A 171 46.84 -13.53 16.68
C GLN A 171 46.82 -13.67 15.15
N SER A 172 47.12 -14.87 14.64
CA SER A 172 47.07 -15.18 13.21
C SER A 172 45.68 -15.69 12.86
N MET A 173 44.92 -14.91 12.08
CA MET A 173 43.71 -15.39 11.41
C MET A 173 43.94 -15.39 9.90
N ASP A 174 43.32 -16.34 9.19
CA ASP A 174 43.32 -16.32 7.71
C ASP A 174 42.55 -15.06 7.27
N ALA A 175 43.28 -14.00 6.91
CA ALA A 175 42.69 -12.73 6.47
C ALA A 175 41.86 -12.92 5.20
N ILE A 176 42.32 -13.81 4.32
CA ILE A 176 41.63 -14.26 3.11
C ILE A 176 41.79 -15.78 3.01
N SER A 177 40.70 -16.52 2.90
CA SER A 177 40.68 -17.96 2.62
C SER A 177 40.08 -18.22 1.24
N VAL A 178 40.46 -19.35 0.62
CA VAL A 178 39.76 -19.89 -0.54
C VAL A 178 39.42 -21.35 -0.23
N ASP A 179 38.15 -21.72 -0.32
CA ASP A 179 37.72 -23.11 -0.08
C ASP A 179 38.01 -24.01 -1.30
N SER A 180 37.79 -25.32 -1.15
CA SER A 180 37.97 -26.29 -2.24
C SER A 180 36.99 -26.13 -3.40
N ALA A 181 35.92 -25.35 -3.23
CA ALA A 181 34.97 -24.99 -4.28
C ALA A 181 35.36 -23.67 -5.00
N GLY A 182 36.44 -23.01 -4.56
CA GLY A 182 36.93 -21.76 -5.13
C GLY A 182 36.23 -20.51 -4.60
N ASN A 183 35.48 -20.60 -3.49
CA ASN A 183 34.86 -19.46 -2.85
C ASN A 183 35.87 -18.71 -1.98
N ILE A 184 35.82 -17.38 -2.00
CA ILE A 184 36.77 -16.52 -1.30
C ILE A 184 36.15 -16.01 0.01
N GLY A 185 36.72 -16.38 1.15
CA GLY A 185 36.38 -15.84 2.46
C GLY A 185 37.33 -14.70 2.84
N ILE A 186 36.85 -13.59 3.37
CA ILE A 186 37.68 -12.56 4.04
C ILE A 186 37.21 -12.48 5.48
N GLY A 187 38.05 -12.90 6.44
CA GLY A 187 37.68 -13.05 7.85
C GLY A 187 36.77 -14.26 8.16
N THR A 188 36.63 -15.19 7.22
CA THR A 188 35.97 -16.50 7.37
C THR A 188 36.75 -17.57 6.64
N THR A 189 36.78 -18.80 7.16
CA THR A 189 37.41 -19.95 6.50
C THR A 189 36.41 -20.89 5.83
N GLU A 190 35.11 -20.70 6.06
CA GLU A 190 34.00 -21.48 5.49
C GLU A 190 33.04 -20.56 4.72
N PRO A 191 33.45 -20.03 3.55
CA PRO A 191 32.57 -19.18 2.74
C PRO A 191 31.40 -20.00 2.17
N SER A 192 30.19 -19.53 2.44
CA SER A 192 28.92 -20.08 1.94
C SER A 192 28.52 -19.51 0.56
N ALA A 193 29.25 -18.50 0.09
CA ALA A 193 29.09 -17.85 -1.21
C ALA A 193 30.45 -17.56 -1.86
N ARG A 194 30.48 -17.32 -3.17
CA ARG A 194 31.73 -17.13 -3.94
C ARG A 194 32.66 -16.05 -3.40
N LEU A 195 32.14 -15.02 -2.73
CA LEU A 195 32.92 -14.04 -1.98
C LEU A 195 32.15 -13.67 -0.71
N GLU A 196 32.67 -14.04 0.45
CA GLU A 196 32.06 -13.77 1.75
C GLU A 196 33.04 -13.02 2.66
N VAL A 197 32.71 -11.77 2.99
CA VAL A 197 33.52 -10.92 3.86
C VAL A 197 32.87 -10.85 5.24
N ARG A 198 33.37 -11.63 6.20
CA ARG A 198 32.89 -11.66 7.59
C ARG A 198 33.85 -10.86 8.47
N ASN A 199 33.30 -9.93 9.24
CA ASN A 199 33.95 -9.50 10.47
C ASN A 199 33.44 -10.41 11.59
N SER A 200 34.32 -10.86 12.48
CA SER A 200 34.03 -11.86 13.52
C SER A 200 32.93 -11.45 14.51
N ASN A 201 32.40 -10.22 14.41
CA ASN A 201 31.43 -9.66 15.32
C ASN A 201 30.18 -9.18 14.54
N SER A 202 29.22 -10.10 14.32
CA SER A 202 27.80 -9.89 13.96
C SER A 202 27.42 -9.34 12.56
N SER A 203 26.74 -10.21 11.79
CA SER A 203 25.65 -10.01 10.80
C SER A 203 25.65 -8.87 9.78
N LEU A 204 26.75 -8.17 9.55
CA LEU A 204 26.92 -7.27 8.41
C LEU A 204 28.09 -7.79 7.57
N ASN A 205 27.85 -8.05 6.28
CA ASN A 205 28.91 -8.29 5.32
C ASN A 205 29.87 -7.09 5.38
N ALA A 206 31.09 -7.33 5.86
CA ALA A 206 32.06 -6.30 6.21
C ALA A 206 32.84 -5.82 4.98
N PHE A 207 32.15 -5.60 3.86
CA PHE A 207 32.76 -4.81 2.80
C PHE A 207 32.62 -3.34 3.17
N SER A 208 33.54 -2.90 4.03
CA SER A 208 33.63 -1.57 4.60
C SER A 208 34.94 -0.94 4.11
N LEU A 209 34.85 0.05 3.22
CA LEU A 209 35.98 0.86 2.79
C LEU A 209 35.96 2.16 3.60
N PHE A 210 36.63 2.20 4.76
CA PHE A 210 36.83 3.44 5.51
C PHE A 210 38.29 3.88 5.44
N ARG A 211 38.49 5.16 5.10
CA ARG A 211 39.75 5.87 5.32
C ARG A 211 39.42 7.08 6.20
N THR A 212 39.77 7.01 7.48
CA THR A 212 39.68 8.15 8.39
C THR A 212 40.72 9.18 7.95
N LEU A 213 40.27 10.40 7.64
CA LEU A 213 41.13 11.59 7.73
C LEU A 213 40.70 12.28 9.02
N ASP A 214 41.64 12.42 9.95
CA ASP A 214 41.40 13.03 11.25
C ASP A 214 40.80 14.43 11.09
N GLY A 215 39.65 14.69 11.74
CA GLY A 215 39.15 16.06 11.97
C GLY A 215 37.83 16.49 11.29
N ALA A 216 36.98 15.58 10.79
CA ALA A 216 35.62 15.96 10.35
C ALA A 216 34.56 15.59 11.40
N ASP A 217 33.82 16.60 11.90
CA ASP A 217 32.74 16.51 12.89
C ASP A 217 31.43 15.89 12.36
N GLU A 218 31.48 15.19 11.23
CA GLU A 218 30.32 14.54 10.65
C GLU A 218 30.68 13.12 10.20
N LEU A 219 30.13 12.13 10.91
CA LEU A 219 30.13 10.74 10.47
C LEU A 219 29.08 10.63 9.38
N ASP A 220 29.48 10.90 8.14
CA ASP A 220 28.68 10.52 6.99
C ASP A 220 28.74 9.00 6.87
N LEU A 221 27.70 8.34 7.41
CA LEU A 221 27.47 6.93 7.16
C LEU A 221 27.08 6.79 5.69
N VAL A 222 28.07 6.71 4.80
CA VAL A 222 27.90 6.06 3.48
C VAL A 222 27.83 4.53 3.66
N ALA A 223 27.24 4.04 4.76
CA ALA A 223 26.44 2.84 4.67
C ALA A 223 25.04 3.27 4.19
N GLY A 224 25.01 3.80 2.97
CA GLY A 224 24.11 3.17 2.02
C GLY A 224 24.46 1.69 2.10
N VAL A 225 23.65 0.94 2.83
CA VAL A 225 23.46 -0.47 2.56
C VAL A 225 22.99 -0.47 1.10
N SER A 226 23.95 -0.43 0.18
CA SER A 226 23.74 -0.46 -1.25
C SER A 226 23.37 -1.90 -1.54
N LEU A 227 22.11 -2.21 -1.29
CA LEU A 227 21.48 -3.47 -1.65
C LEU A 227 20.92 -3.40 -3.06
N GLY A 228 21.57 -2.61 -3.90
CA GLY A 228 21.32 -2.55 -5.32
C GLY A 228 22.63 -2.74 -6.04
N SER A 229 22.72 -3.82 -6.81
CA SER A 229 23.41 -3.73 -8.10
C SER A 229 22.75 -2.59 -8.91
N GLN A 230 23.42 -2.11 -9.96
CA GLN A 230 22.92 -1.03 -10.84
C GLN A 230 21.59 -1.33 -11.57
N SER A 231 20.86 -2.36 -11.19
CA SER A 231 19.66 -2.82 -11.88
C SER A 231 18.70 -3.44 -10.89
N HIS A 232 17.74 -2.61 -10.49
CA HIS A 232 16.44 -2.97 -9.92
C HIS A 232 16.42 -3.68 -8.56
N HIS A 233 15.66 -3.04 -7.67
CA HIS A 233 15.27 -3.48 -6.34
C HIS A 233 16.42 -3.54 -5.33
N ALA A 234 16.33 -2.66 -4.32
CA ALA A 234 16.78 -3.01 -2.99
C ALA A 234 16.34 -4.45 -2.75
N GLY A 235 17.30 -5.35 -2.49
CA GLY A 235 17.07 -6.80 -2.45
C GLY A 235 15.68 -7.13 -1.88
N VAL A 236 14.94 -8.02 -2.57
CA VAL A 236 13.59 -8.43 -2.17
C VAL A 236 13.65 -8.92 -0.72
N PHE A 237 13.37 -8.01 0.20
CA PHE A 237 13.09 -8.35 1.57
C PHE A 237 11.60 -8.61 1.60
N ASP A 238 11.24 -9.85 1.91
CA ASP A 238 9.85 -10.23 2.19
C ASP A 238 9.22 -9.27 3.24
N ALA A 239 10.05 -8.73 4.15
CA ALA A 239 9.78 -7.53 4.93
C ALA A 239 11.07 -6.81 5.38
N ALA A 240 11.25 -5.54 5.02
CA ALA A 240 12.29 -4.67 5.59
C ALA A 240 11.66 -3.63 6.53
N LYS A 241 12.20 -3.50 7.74
CA LYS A 241 11.77 -2.50 8.72
C LYS A 241 12.91 -1.48 8.94
N ILE A 242 12.64 -0.22 8.64
CA ILE A 242 13.53 0.90 8.98
C ILE A 242 13.03 1.50 10.31
N ILE A 243 13.84 1.49 11.36
CA ILE A 243 13.50 2.02 12.69
C ILE A 243 14.31 3.29 12.93
N ALA A 244 13.64 4.43 13.12
CA ALA A 244 14.23 5.62 13.72
C ALA A 244 13.97 5.58 15.24
N ASP A 245 15.02 5.69 16.04
CA ASP A 245 15.02 5.48 17.50
C ASP A 245 14.75 6.77 18.31
N GLY A 246 14.30 7.84 17.64
CA GLY A 246 13.80 9.06 18.28
C GLY A 246 14.86 10.14 18.56
N ARG A 247 16.11 9.97 18.11
CA ARG A 247 17.12 11.05 18.16
C ARG A 247 17.05 12.03 16.98
N ALA A 248 16.56 11.58 15.83
CA ALA A 248 16.36 12.36 14.60
C ALA A 248 15.19 11.76 13.78
N PRO A 249 14.55 12.53 12.88
CA PRO A 249 13.54 11.97 11.97
C PRO A 249 14.17 10.99 10.98
N LEU A 250 13.39 10.01 10.53
CA LEU A 250 13.75 9.23 9.35
C LEU A 250 13.69 10.16 8.13
N VAL A 251 14.85 10.40 7.50
CA VAL A 251 14.94 11.17 6.26
C VAL A 251 15.03 10.20 5.09
N ILE A 252 14.01 10.20 4.24
CA ILE A 252 14.04 9.57 2.91
C ILE A 252 14.17 10.71 1.92
N SER A 253 15.31 10.80 1.24
CA SER A 253 15.61 11.90 0.32
C SER A 253 16.29 11.39 -0.93
N HIS A 254 16.09 12.12 -2.03
CA HIS A 254 16.87 11.95 -3.23
C HIS A 254 17.67 13.24 -3.50
N ASN A 255 18.96 13.13 -3.79
CA ASN A 255 19.85 14.28 -3.98
C ASN A 255 20.01 14.72 -5.45
N LYS A 256 19.15 14.18 -6.33
CA LYS A 256 19.00 14.56 -7.74
C LYS A 256 17.55 14.98 -7.98
N PRO A 257 17.23 15.65 -9.10
CA PRO A 257 15.85 15.98 -9.46
C PRO A 257 15.06 14.73 -9.95
N GLU A 258 15.16 13.62 -9.21
CA GLU A 258 14.37 12.41 -9.43
C GLU A 258 13.36 12.24 -8.28
N PRO A 259 12.23 11.58 -8.54
CA PRO A 259 11.18 11.39 -7.57
C PRO A 259 11.54 10.38 -6.49
N ILE A 260 10.98 10.56 -5.29
CA ILE A 260 10.90 9.50 -4.28
C ILE A 260 9.66 8.66 -4.59
N VAL A 261 9.83 7.37 -4.86
CA VAL A 261 8.76 6.47 -5.31
C VAL A 261 8.43 5.40 -4.26
N PHE A 262 7.14 5.22 -3.99
CA PHE A 262 6.59 4.14 -3.18
C PHE A 262 5.79 3.20 -4.08
N GLY A 263 6.10 1.89 -4.06
CA GLY A 263 5.49 0.91 -4.95
C GLY A 263 5.23 -0.45 -4.33
N THR A 264 4.39 -1.25 -4.98
CA THR A 264 4.09 -2.66 -4.64
C THR A 264 4.00 -3.46 -5.93
N PHE A 265 4.59 -4.66 -6.00
CA PHE A 265 4.51 -5.52 -7.20
C PHE A 265 4.85 -4.76 -8.49
N ASP A 266 6.02 -4.10 -8.49
CA ASP A 266 6.54 -3.26 -9.58
C ASP A 266 5.60 -2.12 -10.04
N THR A 267 4.59 -1.80 -9.23
CA THR A 267 3.62 -0.74 -9.50
C THR A 267 3.85 0.43 -8.55
N GLU A 268 4.11 1.60 -9.11
CA GLU A 268 4.16 2.87 -8.37
C GLU A 268 2.77 3.22 -7.81
N ARG A 269 2.71 3.43 -6.50
CA ARG A 269 1.48 3.74 -5.75
C ARG A 269 1.44 5.18 -5.29
N ALA A 270 2.59 5.73 -4.88
CA ALA A 270 2.72 7.13 -4.49
C ALA A 270 4.12 7.66 -4.82
N ARG A 271 4.24 8.98 -4.94
CA ARG A 271 5.51 9.64 -5.19
C ARG A 271 5.60 11.01 -4.55
N ILE A 272 6.83 11.51 -4.41
CA ILE A 272 7.15 12.93 -4.29
C ILE A 272 8.01 13.28 -5.51
N ASP A 273 7.52 14.18 -6.38
CA ASP A 273 8.26 14.59 -7.58
C ASP A 273 9.43 15.54 -7.27
N SER A 274 10.21 15.90 -8.28
CA SER A 274 11.37 16.79 -8.13
C SER A 274 11.01 18.25 -7.79
N ASN A 275 9.74 18.63 -7.95
CA ASN A 275 9.20 19.92 -7.53
C ASN A 275 8.61 19.88 -6.10
N GLY A 276 8.59 18.70 -5.45
CA GLY A 276 8.02 18.50 -4.12
C GLY A 276 6.53 18.15 -4.11
N ASN A 277 5.90 17.95 -5.26
CA ASN A 277 4.49 17.56 -5.32
C ASN A 277 4.29 16.09 -4.96
N VAL A 278 3.26 15.80 -4.17
CA VAL A 278 2.88 14.45 -3.77
C VAL A 278 1.84 13.90 -4.73
N GLY A 279 2.17 12.80 -5.42
CA GLY A 279 1.24 12.06 -6.27
C GLY A 279 0.79 10.76 -5.60
N ILE A 280 -0.51 10.47 -5.59
CA ILE A 280 -1.07 9.16 -5.18
C ILE A 280 -1.82 8.58 -6.38
N GLY A 281 -1.35 7.44 -6.87
CA GLY A 281 -1.89 6.77 -8.07
C GLY A 281 -1.52 7.44 -9.40
N THR A 282 -0.85 8.59 -9.39
CA THR A 282 -0.38 9.32 -10.58
C THR A 282 1.14 9.46 -10.59
N LYS A 283 1.74 9.44 -11.78
CA LYS A 283 3.18 9.69 -12.01
C LYS A 283 3.48 11.17 -12.25
N GLU A 284 2.48 11.94 -12.63
CA GLU A 284 2.58 13.34 -13.05
C GLU A 284 1.64 14.20 -12.20
N PRO A 285 1.95 14.43 -10.91
CA PRO A 285 1.10 15.25 -10.04
C PRO A 285 1.03 16.69 -10.57
N LYS A 286 -0.19 17.21 -10.75
CA LYS A 286 -0.44 18.58 -11.27
C LYS A 286 -0.67 19.63 -10.19
N ALA A 287 -0.63 19.22 -8.94
CA ALA A 287 -0.79 20.05 -7.74
C ALA A 287 0.10 19.50 -6.61
N GLU A 288 0.32 20.30 -5.57
CA GLU A 288 1.12 19.91 -4.38
C GLU A 288 0.69 18.56 -3.78
N LEU A 289 -0.61 18.25 -3.86
CA LEU A 289 -1.16 16.93 -3.61
C LEU A 289 -2.14 16.58 -4.73
N ASP A 290 -1.83 15.55 -5.52
CA ASP A 290 -2.67 15.05 -6.60
C ASP A 290 -2.99 13.56 -6.40
N VAL A 291 -4.29 13.25 -6.27
CA VAL A 291 -4.78 11.89 -6.00
C VAL A 291 -5.61 11.42 -7.18
N GLN A 292 -5.08 10.45 -7.94
CA GLN A 292 -5.83 9.76 -8.98
C GLN A 292 -6.73 8.69 -8.33
N GLY A 293 -7.85 9.11 -7.76
CA GLY A 293 -8.80 8.23 -7.09
C GLY A 293 -9.69 8.96 -6.09
N THR A 294 -10.09 8.26 -5.03
CA THR A 294 -10.92 8.83 -3.95
C THR A 294 -10.08 9.04 -2.69
N ALA A 295 -10.10 10.26 -2.14
CA ALA A 295 -9.51 10.56 -0.83
C ALA A 295 -10.57 10.42 0.27
N LYS A 296 -10.35 9.51 1.22
CA LYS A 296 -11.16 9.38 2.44
C LYS A 296 -10.42 10.03 3.60
N ALA A 297 -10.99 11.10 4.15
CA ALA A 297 -10.44 11.84 5.29
C ALA A 297 -11.50 12.03 6.38
N THR A 298 -11.08 12.08 7.65
CA THR A 298 -11.97 12.38 8.78
C THR A 298 -12.43 13.84 8.76
N ALA A 299 -11.55 14.75 8.34
CA ALA A 299 -11.83 16.17 8.18
C ALA A 299 -10.88 16.80 7.14
N PHE A 300 -11.38 17.81 6.43
CA PHE A 300 -10.56 18.80 5.73
C PHE A 300 -10.57 20.08 6.57
N VAL A 301 -9.40 20.57 6.98
CA VAL A 301 -9.27 21.79 7.79
C VAL A 301 -8.92 22.97 6.87
N GLY A 302 -9.73 24.03 6.89
CA GLY A 302 -9.61 25.20 6.01
C GLY A 302 -10.97 25.86 5.77
N ASP A 303 -11.03 26.89 4.93
CA ASP A 303 -12.28 27.55 4.56
C ASP A 303 -13.11 26.76 3.53
N GLY A 304 -12.52 25.74 2.91
CA GLY A 304 -13.14 24.91 1.88
C GLY A 304 -13.51 25.66 0.60
N SER A 305 -13.12 26.93 0.45
CA SER A 305 -13.56 27.81 -0.65
C SER A 305 -13.07 27.33 -2.02
N ARG A 306 -11.98 26.56 -2.02
CA ARG A 306 -11.36 25.97 -3.22
C ARG A 306 -11.82 24.53 -3.51
N LEU A 307 -12.70 23.94 -2.69
CA LEU A 307 -13.26 22.62 -2.98
C LEU A 307 -14.28 22.74 -4.11
N THR A 308 -13.89 22.28 -5.29
CA THR A 308 -14.75 22.25 -6.50
C THR A 308 -15.13 20.81 -6.84
N GLY A 309 -16.25 20.61 -7.55
CA GLY A 309 -16.64 19.27 -8.03
C GLY A 309 -17.07 18.28 -6.94
N VAL A 310 -17.20 18.74 -5.69
CA VAL A 310 -17.84 17.98 -4.62
C VAL A 310 -19.34 18.04 -4.86
N ALA A 311 -19.89 17.02 -5.51
CA ALA A 311 -21.34 16.85 -5.57
C ALA A 311 -21.84 16.62 -4.14
N PRO A 312 -22.77 17.44 -3.62
CA PRO A 312 -23.44 17.14 -2.37
C PRO A 312 -24.06 15.75 -2.46
N ALA A 313 -23.76 14.88 -1.50
CA ALA A 313 -24.49 13.64 -1.36
C ALA A 313 -25.98 13.98 -1.21
N ASN A 314 -26.83 13.59 -2.17
CA ASN A 314 -28.29 13.81 -2.20
C ASN A 314 -28.77 15.08 -1.47
N GLY A 315 -28.88 16.21 -2.20
CA GLY A 315 -29.50 17.42 -1.65
C GLY A 315 -28.68 18.69 -1.80
N THR A 316 -28.06 18.89 -2.95
CA THR A 316 -27.67 20.24 -3.37
C THR A 316 -28.93 21.09 -3.41
N ILE A 317 -29.12 21.91 -2.39
CA ILE A 317 -30.12 22.94 -2.44
C ILE A 317 -29.63 23.94 -3.48
N ASP A 318 -30.18 23.83 -4.68
CA ASP A 318 -30.07 24.86 -5.70
C ASP A 318 -30.66 26.15 -5.12
N TYR A 319 -29.84 27.19 -4.97
CA TYR A 319 -30.27 28.47 -4.40
C TYR A 319 -31.48 29.05 -5.12
N ALA A 320 -31.64 28.80 -6.43
CA ALA A 320 -32.82 29.22 -7.18
C ALA A 320 -34.06 28.42 -6.75
N LYS A 321 -33.93 27.11 -6.49
CA LYS A 321 -35.02 26.28 -5.98
C LYS A 321 -35.36 26.60 -4.52
N LEU A 322 -34.36 26.89 -3.68
CA LEU A 322 -34.60 27.33 -2.30
C LEU A 322 -35.32 28.66 -2.26
N ALA A 323 -34.85 29.63 -3.05
CA ALA A 323 -35.48 30.94 -3.14
C ALA A 323 -36.96 30.77 -3.58
N GLN A 324 -37.22 29.91 -4.56
CA GLN A 324 -38.58 29.64 -5.01
C GLN A 324 -39.43 28.95 -3.92
N GLU A 325 -38.93 27.93 -3.24
CA GLU A 325 -39.62 27.26 -2.13
C GLU A 325 -39.90 28.20 -0.95
N VAL A 326 -38.95 29.08 -0.61
CA VAL A 326 -39.12 30.09 0.44
C VAL A 326 -40.17 31.11 0.00
N ILE A 327 -40.13 31.59 -1.25
CA ILE A 327 -41.14 32.49 -1.81
C ILE A 327 -42.52 31.85 -1.81
N ASP A 328 -42.63 30.58 -2.21
CA ASP A 328 -43.92 29.88 -2.29
C ASP A 328 -44.50 29.58 -0.90
N ARG A 329 -43.65 29.42 0.13
CA ARG A 329 -44.10 29.35 1.54
C ARG A 329 -44.51 30.70 2.12
N LEU A 330 -43.82 31.78 1.75
CA LEU A 330 -44.12 33.12 2.26
C LEU A 330 -45.33 33.75 1.56
N VAL A 331 -45.49 33.51 0.26
CA VAL A 331 -46.57 34.03 -0.58
C VAL A 331 -47.12 32.89 -1.43
N PRO A 332 -48.07 32.11 -0.89
CA PRO A 332 -48.67 30.99 -1.60
C PRO A 332 -49.29 31.41 -2.94
N LEU A 333 -49.33 30.45 -3.87
CA LEU A 333 -50.03 30.59 -5.14
C LEU A 333 -51.46 31.09 -4.93
N GLY A 334 -51.90 32.06 -5.74
CA GLY A 334 -53.23 32.65 -5.64
C GLY A 334 -53.41 33.68 -4.51
N THR A 335 -52.35 34.01 -3.76
CA THR A 335 -52.40 35.13 -2.81
C THR A 335 -52.76 36.42 -3.52
N ILE A 336 -53.71 37.17 -2.94
CA ILE A 336 -54.13 38.48 -3.43
C ILE A 336 -53.57 39.56 -2.53
N VAL A 337 -52.86 40.53 -3.10
CA VAL A 337 -52.29 41.66 -2.37
C VAL A 337 -52.71 42.99 -2.99
N ALA A 338 -52.84 44.02 -2.15
CA ALA A 338 -52.94 45.38 -2.61
C ALA A 338 -51.56 45.87 -3.10
N PHE A 339 -51.54 46.54 -4.25
CA PHE A 339 -50.34 47.02 -4.90
C PHE A 339 -50.53 48.49 -5.29
N ALA A 340 -49.63 49.33 -4.76
CA ALA A 340 -49.69 50.78 -4.94
C ALA A 340 -48.96 51.29 -6.20
N GLY A 341 -48.20 50.42 -6.89
CA GLY A 341 -47.50 50.79 -8.12
C GLY A 341 -48.42 50.76 -9.34
N ASP A 342 -47.91 51.22 -10.48
CA ASP A 342 -48.67 51.25 -11.73
C ASP A 342 -48.79 49.87 -12.39
N ALA A 343 -49.75 49.72 -13.31
CA ALA A 343 -49.95 48.48 -14.07
C ALA A 343 -48.70 48.04 -14.86
N SER A 344 -47.80 48.97 -15.22
CA SER A 344 -46.52 48.69 -15.89
C SER A 344 -45.44 48.15 -14.94
N GLN A 345 -45.64 48.26 -13.63
CA GLN A 345 -44.67 47.89 -12.60
C GLN A 345 -45.02 46.55 -11.92
N VAL A 346 -46.00 45.81 -12.47
CA VAL A 346 -46.39 44.49 -11.95
C VAL A 346 -45.17 43.57 -11.98
N PRO A 347 -44.71 43.05 -10.82
CA PRO A 347 -43.54 42.19 -10.79
C PRO A 347 -43.77 40.89 -11.56
N SER A 348 -42.68 40.24 -11.98
CA SER A 348 -42.76 38.88 -12.52
C SER A 348 -43.48 37.97 -11.51
N LYS A 349 -44.20 36.96 -12.03
CA LYS A 349 -44.95 36.01 -11.19
C LYS A 349 -46.19 36.59 -10.47
N TRP A 350 -46.64 37.77 -10.88
CA TRP A 350 -47.91 38.39 -10.50
C TRP A 350 -48.76 38.79 -11.71
N LEU A 351 -50.09 38.75 -11.55
CA LEU A 351 -51.05 39.24 -12.52
C LEU A 351 -52.01 40.25 -11.87
N LEU A 352 -52.52 41.20 -12.65
CA LEU A 352 -53.61 42.07 -12.21
C LEU A 352 -54.91 41.27 -12.04
N CYS A 353 -55.66 41.54 -10.99
CA CYS A 353 -57.02 41.07 -10.81
C CYS A 353 -58.01 41.94 -11.61
N ASP A 354 -58.01 41.78 -12.93
CA ASP A 354 -58.81 42.57 -13.90
C ASP A 354 -59.81 41.74 -14.73
N GLY A 355 -60.07 40.49 -14.33
CA GLY A 355 -61.03 39.62 -15.03
C GLY A 355 -60.53 38.98 -16.34
N ARG A 356 -59.27 39.18 -16.72
CA ARG A 356 -58.71 38.63 -17.97
C ARG A 356 -58.72 37.09 -17.99
N GLU A 357 -58.72 36.52 -19.20
CA GLU A 357 -58.66 35.08 -19.43
C GLU A 357 -57.20 34.57 -19.48
N ILE A 358 -56.87 33.59 -18.64
CA ILE A 358 -55.58 32.90 -18.62
C ILE A 358 -55.66 31.51 -19.24
N SER A 359 -54.60 31.12 -19.94
CA SER A 359 -54.45 29.80 -20.54
C SER A 359 -53.68 28.85 -19.61
N ARG A 360 -53.93 27.54 -19.72
CA ARG A 360 -53.16 26.53 -18.98
C ARG A 360 -51.70 26.43 -19.45
N GLN A 361 -51.43 26.82 -20.69
CA GLN A 361 -50.08 26.81 -21.28
C GLN A 361 -49.18 27.87 -20.63
N ASP A 362 -49.71 29.08 -20.44
CA ASP A 362 -48.93 30.22 -19.96
C ASP A 362 -48.93 30.31 -18.42
N TYR A 363 -50.00 29.82 -17.78
CA TYR A 363 -50.25 29.99 -16.34
C TYR A 363 -50.72 28.68 -15.69
N ARG A 364 -50.02 27.58 -15.92
CA ARG A 364 -50.43 26.22 -15.50
C ARG A 364 -50.88 26.14 -14.04
N ASP A 365 -50.02 26.57 -13.12
CA ASP A 365 -50.26 26.37 -11.69
C ASP A 365 -51.42 27.24 -11.22
N LEU A 366 -51.45 28.52 -11.62
CA LEU A 366 -52.59 29.41 -11.33
C LEU A 366 -53.90 28.93 -11.97
N TYR A 367 -53.86 28.46 -13.20
CA TYR A 367 -55.02 27.92 -13.91
C TYR A 367 -55.66 26.77 -13.13
N ASP A 368 -54.83 25.84 -12.65
CA ASP A 368 -55.28 24.69 -11.86
C ASP A 368 -55.75 25.12 -10.47
N PHE A 369 -55.04 26.06 -9.82
CA PHE A 369 -55.41 26.60 -8.51
C PHE A 369 -56.75 27.34 -8.52
N LEU A 370 -56.96 28.22 -9.50
CA LEU A 370 -58.21 28.96 -9.62
C LEU A 370 -59.36 28.01 -9.92
N GLY A 371 -59.17 27.06 -10.84
CA GLY A 371 -60.28 26.27 -11.35
C GLY A 371 -61.37 27.21 -11.89
N GLU A 372 -62.63 26.91 -11.63
CA GLU A 372 -63.77 27.71 -12.12
C GLU A 372 -64.22 28.80 -11.14
N LYS A 373 -63.53 28.97 -9.99
CA LYS A 373 -64.00 29.79 -8.86
C LYS A 373 -64.37 31.23 -9.26
N TRP A 374 -63.60 31.81 -10.19
CA TRP A 374 -63.75 33.20 -10.66
C TRP A 374 -64.36 33.28 -12.06
N GLY A 375 -64.89 32.17 -12.57
CA GLY A 375 -65.50 32.05 -13.87
C GLY A 375 -64.61 31.43 -14.93
N VAL A 376 -65.25 30.98 -16.00
CA VAL A 376 -64.59 30.44 -17.19
C VAL A 376 -64.67 31.41 -18.35
N GLY A 377 -63.63 31.37 -19.18
CA GLY A 377 -63.54 32.13 -20.42
C GLY A 377 -63.89 31.30 -21.65
N THR A 378 -63.47 31.79 -22.81
CA THR A 378 -63.56 31.04 -24.06
C THR A 378 -62.61 29.84 -24.06
N ALA A 379 -63.00 28.72 -24.71
CA ALA A 379 -62.15 27.53 -24.87
C ALA A 379 -61.50 27.01 -23.56
N ASP A 380 -62.31 26.85 -22.50
CA ASP A 380 -61.89 26.38 -21.17
C ASP A 380 -60.80 27.22 -20.47
N ARG A 381 -60.59 28.47 -20.87
CA ARG A 381 -59.71 29.40 -20.15
C ARG A 381 -60.27 29.69 -18.75
N ARG A 382 -59.40 29.98 -17.77
CA ARG A 382 -59.84 30.48 -16.45
C ARG A 382 -59.77 31.98 -16.41
N ARG A 383 -60.61 32.61 -15.60
CA ARG A 383 -60.50 34.05 -15.32
C ARG A 383 -59.75 34.27 -14.03
N VAL A 384 -58.85 35.25 -14.05
CA VAL A 384 -58.38 35.85 -12.79
C VAL A 384 -59.54 36.65 -12.16
N PRO A 385 -59.53 36.90 -10.85
CA PRO A 385 -60.52 37.76 -10.20
C PRO A 385 -60.65 39.11 -10.92
N ASP A 386 -61.86 39.70 -11.00
CA ASP A 386 -62.01 41.11 -11.36
C ASP A 386 -62.38 41.88 -10.10
N LEU A 387 -61.41 42.57 -9.52
CA LEU A 387 -61.58 43.24 -8.21
C LEU A 387 -61.67 44.76 -8.32
N ARG A 388 -61.78 45.27 -9.54
CA ARG A 388 -61.87 46.71 -9.77
C ARG A 388 -63.21 47.22 -9.24
N GLY A 389 -63.16 48.21 -8.35
CA GLY A 389 -64.35 48.80 -7.73
C GLY A 389 -64.99 47.96 -6.62
N LEU A 390 -64.35 46.87 -6.18
CA LEU A 390 -64.92 45.95 -5.18
C LEU A 390 -64.19 46.03 -3.84
N PHE A 391 -64.94 45.71 -2.78
CA PHE A 391 -64.37 45.44 -1.46
C PHE A 391 -64.23 43.95 -1.23
N LEU A 392 -63.04 43.54 -0.80
CA LEU A 392 -62.81 42.16 -0.40
C LEU A 392 -63.42 41.91 0.98
N ARG A 393 -64.19 40.83 1.09
CA ARG A 393 -64.71 40.32 2.35
C ARG A 393 -64.31 38.87 2.53
N GLY A 394 -64.02 38.47 3.77
CA GLY A 394 -63.72 37.09 4.10
C GLY A 394 -64.89 36.17 3.80
N VAL A 395 -64.58 34.95 3.35
CA VAL A 395 -65.56 33.84 3.34
C VAL A 395 -65.82 33.43 4.78
N ASP A 396 -67.09 33.25 5.13
CA ASP A 396 -67.46 32.86 6.48
C ASP A 396 -67.18 31.37 6.70
N ASN A 397 -66.03 31.05 7.29
CA ASN A 397 -65.65 29.68 7.64
C ASN A 397 -66.11 29.28 9.05
N SER A 398 -67.12 29.96 9.59
CA SER A 398 -67.69 29.61 10.90
C SER A 398 -68.52 28.33 10.81
N PRO A 399 -68.62 27.51 11.88
CA PRO A 399 -69.48 26.34 11.90
C PRO A 399 -70.91 26.67 11.45
N VAL A 400 -71.46 25.85 10.55
CA VAL A 400 -72.69 26.10 9.76
C VAL A 400 -73.94 26.28 10.61
N THR A 401 -73.93 25.82 11.86
CA THR A 401 -75.05 25.92 12.80
C THR A 401 -74.62 26.59 14.11
N GLY A 402 -75.22 27.74 14.42
CA GLY A 402 -75.04 28.42 15.71
C GLY A 402 -74.91 29.94 15.63
N PRO A 403 -74.85 30.63 16.79
CA PRO A 403 -74.71 32.10 16.90
C PRO A 403 -73.38 32.64 16.36
N SER A 404 -72.49 31.77 15.86
CA SER A 404 -71.18 32.09 15.30
C SER A 404 -71.20 32.42 13.80
N LYS A 405 -72.29 32.20 13.06
CA LYS A 405 -72.36 32.55 11.63
C LYS A 405 -72.22 34.07 11.47
N ARG A 406 -71.15 34.52 10.83
CA ARG A 406 -70.83 35.95 10.67
C ARG A 406 -71.36 36.55 9.39
N ASP A 407 -71.66 35.73 8.38
CA ASP A 407 -72.29 36.17 7.14
C ASP A 407 -73.64 35.49 6.93
N SER A 408 -74.71 36.11 7.45
CA SER A 408 -76.09 35.62 7.35
C SER A 408 -76.52 35.44 5.91
N ASP A 409 -76.17 36.38 5.04
CA ASP A 409 -76.62 36.49 3.65
C ASP A 409 -75.69 35.83 2.64
N SER A 410 -74.69 35.05 3.10
CA SER A 410 -73.71 34.38 2.23
C SER A 410 -74.34 33.53 1.13
N ALA A 411 -75.52 32.94 1.34
CA ALA A 411 -76.25 32.15 0.35
C ALA A 411 -76.82 32.97 -0.82
N LYS A 412 -76.99 34.30 -0.66
CA LYS A 412 -77.50 35.19 -1.71
C LYS A 412 -76.41 35.70 -2.66
N ARG A 413 -75.14 35.39 -2.37
CA ARG A 413 -74.01 35.82 -3.20
C ARG A 413 -74.07 35.14 -4.57
N VAL A 414 -73.80 35.91 -5.61
CA VAL A 414 -73.90 35.52 -7.03
C VAL A 414 -72.53 35.26 -7.63
N ALA A 415 -72.48 34.71 -8.84
CA ALA A 415 -71.24 34.56 -9.59
C ALA A 415 -70.96 35.86 -10.35
N GLY A 416 -69.74 36.38 -10.27
CA GLY A 416 -69.37 37.59 -11.03
C GLY A 416 -69.21 37.35 -12.53
N GLN A 417 -69.02 36.09 -12.93
CA GLN A 417 -68.85 35.64 -14.31
C GLN A 417 -69.47 34.25 -14.51
N ALA A 418 -69.66 33.84 -15.77
CA ALA A 418 -70.23 32.54 -16.10
C ALA A 418 -69.47 31.38 -15.42
N ARG A 419 -70.23 30.49 -14.76
CA ARG A 419 -69.73 29.32 -14.00
C ARG A 419 -68.77 29.67 -12.84
N GLY A 420 -68.74 30.94 -12.43
CA GLY A 420 -68.08 31.35 -11.19
C GLY A 420 -68.79 30.77 -9.96
N ASN A 421 -68.10 30.81 -8.83
CA ASN A 421 -68.67 30.36 -7.57
C ASN A 421 -69.82 31.27 -7.10
N ILE A 422 -70.82 30.66 -6.47
CA ILE A 422 -71.95 31.33 -5.81
C ILE A 422 -71.95 31.02 -4.31
N GLY A 423 -72.79 31.71 -3.55
CA GLY A 423 -73.00 31.40 -2.13
C GLY A 423 -71.77 31.68 -1.27
N ASN A 424 -71.59 30.91 -0.18
CA ASN A 424 -70.47 31.08 0.76
C ASN A 424 -69.15 30.47 0.26
N ASN A 425 -68.73 30.81 -0.95
CA ASN A 425 -67.53 30.28 -1.58
C ASN A 425 -66.61 31.39 -2.07
N VAL A 426 -65.29 31.15 -2.08
CA VAL A 426 -64.30 32.07 -2.67
C VAL A 426 -64.63 32.28 -4.15
N GLY A 427 -64.67 33.53 -4.61
CA GLY A 427 -65.02 33.88 -5.99
C GLY A 427 -66.50 34.25 -6.22
N SER A 428 -67.31 34.22 -5.16
CA SER A 428 -68.67 34.78 -5.17
C SER A 428 -68.67 36.29 -4.92
N TYR A 429 -69.68 36.96 -5.46
CA TYR A 429 -69.87 38.41 -5.46
C TYR A 429 -71.17 38.76 -4.74
N GLN A 430 -71.23 39.97 -4.20
CA GLN A 430 -72.44 40.53 -3.62
C GLN A 430 -72.68 41.88 -4.28
N ASP A 431 -73.90 42.08 -4.77
CA ASP A 431 -74.34 43.38 -5.30
C ASP A 431 -74.47 44.39 -4.16
N ASP A 432 -74.53 45.68 -4.49
CA ASP A 432 -74.74 46.71 -3.51
C ASP A 432 -76.09 46.53 -2.80
N GLN A 433 -76.07 46.64 -1.47
CA GLN A 433 -77.25 46.43 -0.65
C GLN A 433 -77.24 47.35 0.56
N PHE A 434 -78.37 48.00 0.82
CA PHE A 434 -78.66 48.64 2.09
C PHE A 434 -79.46 47.71 3.00
N LYS A 435 -79.18 47.73 4.30
CA LYS A 435 -80.02 47.01 5.26
C LYS A 435 -81.41 47.63 5.26
N GLU A 436 -82.42 46.76 5.19
CA GLU A 436 -83.81 47.17 5.34
C GLU A 436 -83.98 47.97 6.65
N HIS A 437 -84.63 49.12 6.53
CA HIS A 437 -84.97 49.98 7.66
C HIS A 437 -86.28 50.70 7.37
N THR A 438 -87.00 51.06 8.44
CA THR A 438 -88.25 51.80 8.35
C THR A 438 -88.07 53.19 8.95
N HIS A 439 -88.76 54.17 8.36
CA HIS A 439 -88.90 55.50 8.94
C HIS A 439 -90.31 55.63 9.52
N VAL A 440 -90.41 55.98 10.81
CA VAL A 440 -91.69 56.34 11.40
C VAL A 440 -91.94 57.82 11.09
N ALA A 441 -92.84 58.10 10.15
CA ALA A 441 -93.34 59.45 9.94
C ALA A 441 -94.20 59.84 11.15
N GLY A 442 -93.64 60.64 12.06
CA GLY A 442 -94.39 61.21 13.19
C GLY A 442 -95.53 62.08 12.65
N ARG A 443 -96.78 61.67 12.88
CA ARG A 443 -97.94 62.53 12.61
C ARG A 443 -97.89 63.70 13.59
N ILE A 444 -97.57 64.91 13.11
CA ILE A 444 -97.81 66.14 13.86
C ILE A 444 -99.32 66.40 13.81
N PHE A 445 -100.07 65.83 14.73
CA PHE A 445 -101.41 66.34 15.05
C PHE A 445 -101.23 67.54 15.99
N GLY A 446 -100.95 68.71 15.42
CA GLY A 446 -101.22 69.98 16.09
C GLY A 446 -102.73 70.13 16.19
N GLY A 447 -103.27 69.98 17.39
CA GLY A 447 -104.70 69.78 17.64
C GLY A 447 -105.60 70.83 16.99
N LYS A 448 -106.62 70.35 16.27
CA LYS A 448 -107.98 70.89 16.29
C LYS A 448 -108.92 69.79 15.81
N GLU A 449 -110.00 69.58 16.56
CA GLU A 449 -110.99 68.54 16.32
C GLU A 449 -111.47 68.52 14.86
N LEU A 450 -111.44 67.35 14.21
CA LEU A 450 -112.23 67.12 13.01
C LEU A 450 -113.65 66.72 13.45
N SER A 451 -114.52 67.73 13.49
CA SER A 451 -115.96 67.55 13.48
C SER A 451 -116.36 66.72 12.26
N SER A 452 -117.17 65.68 12.49
CA SER A 452 -117.80 64.85 11.48
C SER A 452 -118.51 65.68 10.40
N GLY A 453 -117.97 65.67 9.18
CA GLY A 453 -118.61 66.33 8.04
C GLY A 453 -117.62 66.76 6.95
N GLY A 454 -116.86 65.83 6.37
CA GLY A 454 -116.00 66.15 5.24
C GLY A 454 -115.15 64.98 4.82
N SER A 455 -115.19 64.67 3.51
CA SER A 455 -114.42 63.64 2.82
C SER A 455 -113.03 63.44 3.43
N GLY A 456 -112.82 62.31 4.11
CA GLY A 456 -111.55 62.00 4.76
C GLY A 456 -110.45 61.77 3.74
N SER A 457 -109.59 62.77 3.55
CA SER A 457 -108.34 62.61 2.83
C SER A 457 -107.50 61.53 3.52
N ARG A 458 -107.36 60.39 2.86
CA ARG A 458 -106.40 59.35 3.27
C ARG A 458 -105.01 59.99 3.37
N PRO A 459 -104.19 59.64 4.38
CA PRO A 459 -102.79 60.05 4.39
C PRO A 459 -102.15 59.59 3.07
N SER A 460 -101.58 60.51 2.30
CA SER A 460 -100.82 60.10 1.11
C SER A 460 -99.53 59.45 1.59
N ASP A 461 -99.22 58.26 1.09
CA ASP A 461 -97.88 57.69 1.23
C ASP A 461 -96.88 58.66 0.58
N GLN A 462 -96.14 59.39 1.40
CA GLN A 462 -95.07 60.28 0.94
C GLN A 462 -93.81 59.44 0.81
N THR A 463 -93.62 58.82 -0.35
CA THR A 463 -92.38 58.11 -0.66
C THR A 463 -91.29 59.14 -0.93
N SER A 464 -90.19 59.10 -0.16
CA SER A 464 -89.02 59.91 -0.47
C SER A 464 -88.49 59.51 -1.86
N GLY A 465 -88.12 60.49 -2.68
CA GLY A 465 -87.41 60.22 -3.93
C GLY A 465 -86.05 59.55 -3.67
N PRO A 466 -85.43 58.95 -4.71
CA PRO A 466 -84.09 58.39 -4.59
C PRO A 466 -83.10 59.47 -4.12
N ALA A 467 -82.29 59.15 -3.10
CA ALA A 467 -81.22 60.02 -2.61
C ALA A 467 -79.89 59.26 -2.63
N GLY A 468 -78.83 59.87 -3.15
CA GLY A 468 -77.50 59.26 -3.33
C GLY A 468 -76.98 59.35 -4.78
N GLY A 469 -75.78 58.82 -5.01
CA GLY A 469 -75.19 58.63 -6.33
C GLY A 469 -75.49 57.25 -6.93
N SER A 470 -74.92 56.94 -8.10
CA SER A 470 -75.10 55.65 -8.79
C SER A 470 -74.43 54.44 -8.11
N GLU A 471 -73.67 54.67 -7.04
CA GLU A 471 -72.97 53.63 -6.29
C GLU A 471 -72.87 54.01 -4.81
N THR A 472 -73.03 53.03 -3.92
CA THR A 472 -72.84 53.18 -2.47
C THR A 472 -71.49 52.59 -2.08
N ARG A 473 -70.57 53.41 -1.56
CA ARG A 473 -69.26 52.93 -1.08
C ARG A 473 -68.76 53.71 0.15
N PRO A 474 -68.05 53.05 1.09
CA PRO A 474 -67.21 53.73 2.08
C PRO A 474 -66.15 54.61 1.42
N LYS A 475 -65.55 55.54 2.17
CA LYS A 475 -64.36 56.27 1.71
C LYS A 475 -63.26 55.26 1.37
N ASN A 476 -62.70 55.32 0.15
CA ASN A 476 -61.69 54.38 -0.34
C ASN A 476 -60.52 55.10 -1.02
N ALA A 477 -59.41 54.36 -1.17
CA ALA A 477 -58.26 54.72 -1.98
C ALA A 477 -58.02 53.63 -3.02
N TYR A 478 -57.60 54.03 -4.22
CA TYR A 478 -57.44 53.11 -5.35
C TYR A 478 -56.05 52.50 -5.33
N VAL A 479 -56.01 51.16 -5.35
CA VAL A 479 -54.80 50.34 -5.50
C VAL A 479 -55.12 49.23 -6.49
N PHE A 480 -54.12 48.69 -7.16
CA PHE A 480 -54.31 47.44 -7.90
C PHE A 480 -54.37 46.27 -6.93
N TYR A 481 -55.13 45.25 -7.31
CA TYR A 481 -55.01 43.94 -6.68
C TYR A 481 -54.19 43.04 -7.61
N LEU A 482 -53.17 42.41 -7.05
CA LEU A 482 -52.36 41.43 -7.76
C LEU A 482 -52.64 40.03 -7.25
N ILE A 483 -52.56 39.03 -8.13
CA ILE A 483 -52.61 37.61 -7.79
C ILE A 483 -51.29 36.91 -8.18
N ARG A 484 -50.74 36.14 -7.25
CA ARG A 484 -49.50 35.34 -7.44
C ARG A 484 -49.77 34.12 -8.34
N TYR A 485 -48.92 33.85 -9.33
CA TYR A 485 -49.13 32.76 -10.32
C TYR A 485 -47.99 31.76 -10.58
#